data_AF-A0A9F2RFH5-F1
#
_entry.id   AF-A0A9F2RFH5-F1
#
_cell.length_a   1.000
_cell.length_b   1.000
_cell.length_c   1.000
_cell.angle_alpha   90.00
_cell.angle_beta   90.00
_cell.angle_gamma   90.00
#
_symmetry.space_group_name_H-M   'P 1'
#
loop_
_entity.id
_entity.type
_entity.pdbx_description
1 polymer ?
#
loop_
_entity_poly.entity_id
_entity_poly.type
_entity_poly.pdbx_seq_one_letter_code
_entity_poly.pdbx_strand_id
1 'polypeptide(L)'
;MQQLSLTYSSRISAIIALLTGGCCPELRLLEVNAEIKQSTQHFQLPIEQLQAAFPQLQVLRLLNVTYYPKLLPSSAPQSLGFPQLEELCLATTAFSFVDNNMLWRILCTSSRLRVLDLRGCFRVTPKGLEQLPCPDLEQLYLGLHYSASHLSRPLEGSPLLTWKWRHSLRELDLAGQSFSEQDLERAMAAFTQGGDQRGAPVLRSLSLTGTKIALSTVSTLIASCPALSYLNLSSCRHLPRGTKKAYRGPDEVRQCLHQLLTSSEEQDRPEGAT
;
A
#
# COMPACT_ATOMS: atom_id res chain seq x y z
N MET A 1 -25.46 -9.89 13.39
CA MET A 1 -24.00 -10.18 13.46
C MET A 1 -23.28 -9.10 12.66
N GLN A 2 -22.36 -8.35 13.28
CA GLN A 2 -21.68 -7.21 12.62
C GLN A 2 -20.24 -7.50 12.22
N GLN A 3 -19.60 -8.50 12.82
CA GLN A 3 -18.21 -8.84 12.54
C GLN A 3 -18.10 -10.35 12.38
N LEU A 4 -17.30 -10.78 11.41
CA LEU A 4 -17.02 -12.19 11.16
C LEU A 4 -15.56 -12.34 10.77
N SER A 5 -14.83 -13.12 11.56
CA SER A 5 -13.46 -13.54 11.27
C SER A 5 -13.42 -15.04 11.04
N LEU A 6 -12.83 -15.45 9.92
CA LEU A 6 -12.73 -16.82 9.48
C LEU A 6 -11.26 -17.19 9.27
N THR A 7 -10.86 -18.35 9.79
CA THR A 7 -9.62 -18.98 9.36
C THR A 7 -9.89 -19.76 8.09
N TYR A 8 -9.01 -19.60 7.10
CA TYR A 8 -9.12 -20.29 5.82
C TYR A 8 -9.18 -21.80 6.03
N SER A 9 -10.13 -22.44 5.35
CA SER A 9 -10.27 -23.89 5.30
C SER A 9 -10.84 -24.31 3.95
N SER A 10 -10.80 -25.61 3.64
CA SER A 10 -11.43 -26.15 2.42
C SER A 10 -12.94 -25.87 2.32
N ARG A 11 -13.58 -25.47 3.43
CA ARG A 11 -15.00 -25.11 3.48
C ARG A 11 -15.27 -23.63 3.19
N ILE A 12 -14.24 -22.81 2.98
CA ILE A 12 -14.42 -21.35 2.83
C ILE A 12 -15.36 -21.00 1.68
N SER A 13 -15.27 -21.71 0.55
CA SER A 13 -16.17 -21.50 -0.60
C SER A 13 -17.63 -21.72 -0.23
N ALA A 14 -17.93 -22.76 0.56
CA ALA A 14 -19.28 -23.05 1.02
C ALA A 14 -19.76 -22.01 2.03
N ILE A 15 -18.89 -21.57 2.95
CA ILE A 15 -19.20 -20.52 3.92
C ILE A 15 -19.51 -19.21 3.19
N ILE A 16 -18.68 -18.81 2.23
CA ILE A 16 -18.89 -17.61 1.40
C ILE A 16 -20.21 -17.72 0.62
N ALA A 17 -20.51 -18.88 0.05
CA ALA A 17 -21.79 -19.09 -0.65
C ALA A 17 -23.00 -18.90 0.28
N LEU A 18 -22.96 -19.46 1.50
CA LEU A 18 -24.02 -19.27 2.51
C LEU A 18 -24.16 -17.80 2.92
N LEU A 19 -23.04 -17.14 3.16
CA LEU A 19 -22.95 -15.73 3.50
C LEU A 19 -23.57 -14.83 2.42
N THR A 20 -23.30 -15.12 1.15
CA THR A 20 -23.93 -14.41 0.02
C THR A 20 -25.43 -14.67 -0.14
N GLY A 21 -25.99 -15.65 0.57
CA GLY A 21 -27.42 -15.92 0.62
C GLY A 21 -28.25 -14.90 1.42
N GLY A 22 -27.62 -13.85 1.96
CA GLY A 22 -28.33 -12.73 2.62
C GLY A 22 -28.53 -12.89 4.12
N CYS A 23 -27.81 -13.80 4.79
CA CYS A 23 -28.00 -14.06 6.21
C CYS A 23 -27.50 -12.92 7.13
N CYS A 24 -26.66 -12.00 6.64
CA CYS A 24 -25.95 -11.02 7.47
C CYS A 24 -25.83 -9.63 6.82
N PRO A 25 -26.93 -8.91 6.54
CA PRO A 25 -26.89 -7.60 5.85
C PRO A 25 -26.20 -6.49 6.65
N GLU A 26 -26.18 -6.62 7.98
CA GLU A 26 -25.55 -5.68 8.93
C GLU A 26 -24.05 -5.95 9.14
N LEU A 27 -23.44 -6.84 8.35
CA LEU A 27 -22.03 -7.15 8.48
C LEU A 27 -21.17 -5.94 8.09
N ARG A 28 -20.34 -5.49 9.02
CA ARG A 28 -19.42 -4.34 8.88
C ARG A 28 -17.97 -4.79 8.73
N LEU A 29 -17.60 -5.95 9.28
CA LEU A 29 -16.27 -6.52 9.15
C LEU A 29 -16.35 -7.96 8.67
N LEU A 30 -15.66 -8.24 7.56
CA LEU A 30 -15.38 -9.58 7.07
C LEU A 30 -13.87 -9.76 6.98
N GLU A 31 -13.34 -10.69 7.77
CA GLU A 31 -11.95 -11.09 7.73
C GLU A 31 -11.84 -12.57 7.40
N VAL A 32 -11.02 -12.90 6.40
CA VAL A 32 -10.59 -14.26 6.09
C VAL A 32 -9.07 -14.27 6.11
N ASN A 33 -8.49 -15.08 6.97
CA ASN A 33 -7.04 -15.21 7.10
C ASN A 33 -6.60 -16.66 6.90
N ALA A 34 -5.60 -16.88 6.06
CA ALA A 34 -4.94 -18.18 5.95
C ALA A 34 -3.65 -18.19 6.77
N GLU A 35 -3.32 -19.33 7.38
CA GLU A 35 -1.98 -19.54 7.91
C GLU A 35 -0.93 -19.25 6.83
N ILE A 36 0.23 -18.72 7.22
CA ILE A 36 1.34 -18.36 6.30
C ILE A 36 1.87 -19.58 5.52
N LYS A 37 1.52 -20.81 5.95
CA LYS A 37 1.80 -22.03 5.20
C LYS A 37 1.08 -21.96 3.85
N GLN A 38 1.86 -22.05 2.77
CA GLN A 38 1.36 -21.95 1.39
C GLN A 38 0.25 -22.99 1.15
N SER A 39 -1.00 -22.58 1.29
CA SER A 39 -2.13 -23.34 0.82
C SER A 39 -2.18 -23.21 -0.70
N THR A 40 -2.06 -24.33 -1.40
CA THR A 40 -2.30 -24.41 -2.84
C THR A 40 -3.78 -24.32 -3.19
N GLN A 41 -4.65 -24.22 -2.18
CA GLN A 41 -6.09 -24.12 -2.40
C GLN A 41 -6.44 -22.70 -2.81
N HIS A 42 -7.10 -22.60 -3.96
CA HIS A 42 -7.63 -21.38 -4.51
C HIS A 42 -9.15 -21.46 -4.47
N PHE A 43 -9.83 -20.33 -4.28
CA PHE A 43 -11.27 -20.28 -4.48
C PHE A 43 -11.66 -19.10 -5.36
N GLN A 44 -12.86 -19.22 -5.92
CA GLN A 44 -13.46 -18.16 -6.70
C GLN A 44 -14.15 -17.17 -5.76
N LEU A 45 -13.70 -15.92 -5.76
CA LEU A 45 -14.31 -14.87 -4.95
C LEU A 45 -15.53 -14.29 -5.70
N PRO A 46 -16.77 -14.49 -5.20
CA PRO A 46 -17.98 -13.98 -5.85
C PRO A 46 -18.22 -12.53 -5.42
N ILE A 47 -17.38 -11.62 -5.93
CA ILE A 47 -17.30 -10.26 -5.40
C ILE A 47 -18.60 -9.48 -5.54
N GLU A 48 -19.33 -9.60 -6.66
CA GLU A 48 -20.61 -8.93 -6.85
C GLU A 48 -21.69 -9.45 -5.89
N GLN A 49 -21.69 -10.75 -5.60
CA GLN A 49 -22.61 -11.34 -4.64
C GLN A 49 -22.28 -10.86 -3.21
N LEU A 50 -21.01 -10.70 -2.88
CA LEU A 50 -20.58 -10.14 -1.59
C LEU A 50 -21.02 -8.67 -1.46
N GLN A 51 -20.90 -7.87 -2.52
CA GLN A 51 -21.35 -6.49 -2.55
C GLN A 51 -22.86 -6.38 -2.28
N ALA A 52 -23.65 -7.24 -2.94
CA ALA A 52 -25.10 -7.28 -2.74
C ALA A 52 -25.49 -7.77 -1.33
N ALA A 53 -24.75 -8.73 -0.78
CA ALA A 53 -25.03 -9.30 0.55
C ALA A 53 -24.60 -8.38 1.70
N PHE A 54 -23.56 -7.55 1.51
CA PHE A 54 -22.93 -6.75 2.55
C PHE A 54 -22.82 -5.26 2.19
N PRO A 55 -23.94 -4.55 2.01
CA PRO A 55 -23.92 -3.14 1.62
C PRO A 55 -23.33 -2.20 2.69
N GLN A 56 -23.28 -2.64 3.96
CA GLN A 56 -22.76 -1.89 5.10
C GLN A 56 -21.31 -2.27 5.46
N LEU A 57 -20.62 -3.03 4.62
CA LEU A 57 -19.26 -3.49 4.90
C LEU A 57 -18.29 -2.30 4.98
N GLN A 58 -17.61 -2.17 6.12
CA GLN A 58 -16.62 -1.14 6.42
C GLN A 58 -15.19 -1.69 6.31
N VAL A 59 -14.99 -2.96 6.67
CA VAL A 59 -13.67 -3.61 6.70
C VAL A 59 -13.75 -4.93 5.94
N LEU A 60 -12.92 -5.06 4.90
CA LEU A 60 -12.72 -6.31 4.17
C LEU A 60 -11.24 -6.70 4.23
N ARG A 61 -10.96 -7.84 4.86
CA ARG A 61 -9.60 -8.37 4.99
C ARG A 61 -9.53 -9.79 4.44
N LEU A 62 -8.70 -9.99 3.43
CA LEU A 62 -8.41 -11.29 2.81
C LEU A 62 -6.90 -11.53 2.90
N LEU A 63 -6.45 -11.97 4.08
CA LEU A 63 -5.05 -12.08 4.46
C LEU A 63 -4.45 -13.42 4.07
N ASN A 64 -3.36 -13.41 3.29
CA ASN A 64 -2.67 -14.61 2.78
C ASN A 64 -3.57 -15.58 2.02
N VAL A 65 -4.69 -15.09 1.51
CA VAL A 65 -5.65 -15.89 0.76
C VAL A 65 -5.34 -15.77 -0.73
N THR A 66 -5.23 -16.90 -1.42
CA THR A 66 -5.17 -16.91 -2.89
C THR A 66 -6.55 -17.19 -3.47
N TYR A 67 -7.09 -16.25 -4.22
CA TYR A 67 -8.39 -16.36 -4.88
C TYR A 67 -8.32 -15.78 -6.29
N TYR A 68 -9.24 -16.19 -7.15
CA TYR A 68 -9.40 -15.61 -8.48
C TYR A 68 -10.78 -14.93 -8.59
N PRO A 69 -10.87 -13.80 -9.30
CA PRO A 69 -12.15 -13.17 -9.56
C PRO A 69 -13.02 -14.09 -10.42
N LYS A 70 -14.32 -14.14 -10.12
CA LYS A 70 -15.28 -14.63 -11.10
C LYS A 70 -15.22 -13.72 -12.33
N LEU A 71 -14.96 -14.30 -13.50
CA LEU A 71 -15.05 -13.61 -14.78
C LEU A 71 -16.50 -13.19 -15.00
N LEU A 72 -16.70 -11.93 -15.33
CA LEU A 72 -18.01 -11.39 -15.70
C LEU A 72 -18.12 -11.33 -17.23
N PRO A 73 -19.30 -11.66 -17.79
CA PRO A 73 -19.61 -11.34 -19.19
C PRO A 73 -19.51 -9.83 -19.45
N SER A 74 -19.20 -9.44 -20.69
CA SER A 74 -19.14 -8.03 -21.11
C SER A 74 -20.47 -7.27 -20.90
N SER A 75 -21.59 -8.00 -20.87
CA SER A 75 -22.94 -7.47 -20.63
C SER A 75 -23.34 -7.38 -19.15
N ALA A 76 -22.43 -7.69 -18.22
CA ALA A 76 -22.74 -7.65 -16.80
C ALA A 76 -23.04 -6.22 -16.33
N PRO A 77 -23.97 -6.06 -15.36
CA PRO A 77 -24.22 -4.75 -14.75
C PRO A 77 -22.94 -4.21 -14.11
N GLN A 78 -22.86 -2.87 -14.00
CA GLN A 78 -21.77 -2.22 -13.29
C GLN A 78 -21.67 -2.74 -11.86
N SER A 79 -20.44 -2.93 -11.39
CA SER A 79 -20.19 -3.40 -10.02
C SER A 79 -20.73 -2.39 -9.01
N LEU A 80 -21.46 -2.88 -8.01
CA LEU A 80 -22.02 -2.06 -6.93
C LEU A 80 -20.94 -1.46 -6.03
N GLY A 81 -19.76 -2.08 -6.00
CA GLY A 81 -18.67 -1.74 -5.08
C GLY A 81 -19.08 -1.90 -3.61
N PHE A 82 -18.24 -1.40 -2.71
CA PHE A 82 -18.54 -1.30 -1.28
C PHE A 82 -18.57 0.16 -0.84
N PRO A 83 -19.75 0.81 -0.79
CA PRO A 83 -19.85 2.26 -0.57
C PRO A 83 -19.46 2.71 0.84
N GLN A 84 -19.56 1.82 1.83
CA GLN A 84 -19.19 2.08 3.22
C GLN A 84 -17.76 1.66 3.57
N LEU A 85 -16.98 1.14 2.60
CA LEU A 85 -15.67 0.56 2.90
C LEU A 85 -14.66 1.63 3.33
N GLU A 86 -14.08 1.41 4.50
CA GLU A 86 -13.06 2.24 5.13
C GLU A 86 -11.68 1.55 5.09
N GLU A 87 -11.66 0.21 5.12
CA GLU A 87 -10.43 -0.59 5.06
C GLU A 87 -10.56 -1.76 4.07
N LEU A 88 -9.58 -1.86 3.18
CA LEU A 88 -9.35 -3.02 2.34
C LEU A 88 -7.93 -3.55 2.56
N CYS A 89 -7.82 -4.80 2.99
CA CYS A 89 -6.55 -5.50 3.09
C CYS A 89 -6.57 -6.80 2.27
N LEU A 90 -5.72 -6.85 1.25
CA LEU A 90 -5.50 -8.01 0.39
C LEU A 90 -4.04 -8.50 0.50
N ALA A 91 -3.40 -8.19 1.62
CA ALA A 91 -1.99 -8.53 1.85
C ALA A 91 -1.77 -10.03 1.75
N THR A 92 -0.74 -10.42 1.00
CA THR A 92 -0.39 -11.83 0.82
C THR A 92 1.11 -12.02 0.68
N THR A 93 1.61 -13.09 1.28
CA THR A 93 2.97 -13.61 1.02
C THR A 93 2.99 -14.64 -0.12
N ALA A 94 1.83 -15.02 -0.64
CA ALA A 94 1.65 -15.93 -1.77
C ALA A 94 1.42 -15.16 -3.08
N PHE A 95 1.08 -15.87 -4.16
CA PHE A 95 0.74 -15.26 -5.44
C PHE A 95 -0.62 -14.54 -5.36
N SER A 96 -0.72 -13.35 -5.97
CA SER A 96 -1.97 -12.59 -6.08
C SER A 96 -2.44 -12.51 -7.53
N PHE A 97 -3.71 -12.86 -7.76
CA PHE A 97 -4.37 -12.65 -9.05
C PHE A 97 -5.01 -11.26 -9.18
N VAL A 98 -5.01 -10.46 -8.10
CA VAL A 98 -5.65 -9.13 -8.06
C VAL A 98 -4.91 -8.18 -9.01
N ASP A 99 -5.61 -7.72 -10.04
CA ASP A 99 -5.17 -6.65 -10.95
C ASP A 99 -6.02 -5.38 -10.79
N ASN A 100 -5.69 -4.36 -11.59
CA ASN A 100 -6.40 -3.09 -11.60
C ASN A 100 -7.91 -3.23 -11.81
N ASN A 101 -8.36 -4.17 -12.65
CA ASN A 101 -9.78 -4.36 -12.95
C ASN A 101 -10.50 -4.97 -11.74
N MET A 102 -9.90 -5.99 -11.12
CA MET A 102 -10.46 -6.56 -9.89
C MET A 102 -10.51 -5.53 -8.77
N LEU A 103 -9.43 -4.76 -8.59
CA LEU A 103 -9.38 -3.72 -7.56
C LEU A 103 -10.43 -2.62 -7.81
N TRP A 104 -10.61 -2.20 -9.06
CA TRP A 104 -11.65 -1.25 -9.46
C TRP A 104 -13.05 -1.77 -9.12
N ARG A 105 -13.36 -3.04 -9.43
CA ARG A 105 -14.66 -3.64 -9.07
C ARG A 105 -14.93 -3.58 -7.57
N ILE A 106 -13.92 -3.81 -6.73
CA ILE A 106 -14.08 -3.73 -5.26
C ILE A 106 -14.35 -2.29 -4.82
N LEU A 107 -13.58 -1.34 -5.35
CA LEU A 107 -13.46 0.01 -4.81
C LEU A 107 -14.22 1.11 -5.59
N CYS A 108 -14.93 0.78 -6.67
CA CYS A 108 -15.57 1.75 -7.57
C CYS A 108 -16.59 2.68 -6.89
N THR A 109 -17.05 2.36 -5.68
CA THR A 109 -17.95 3.21 -4.87
C THR A 109 -17.38 3.56 -3.49
N SER A 110 -16.15 3.17 -3.18
CA SER A 110 -15.54 3.26 -1.84
C SER A 110 -14.89 4.63 -1.55
N SER A 111 -15.67 5.71 -1.57
CA SER A 111 -15.18 7.08 -1.30
C SER A 111 -14.72 7.30 0.14
N ARG A 112 -15.09 6.40 1.06
CA ARG A 112 -14.73 6.45 2.49
C ARG A 112 -13.40 5.75 2.80
N LEU A 113 -12.78 5.07 1.85
CA LEU A 113 -11.59 4.26 2.09
C LEU A 113 -10.45 5.09 2.68
N ARG A 114 -9.93 4.64 3.83
CA ARG A 114 -8.79 5.24 4.55
C ARG A 114 -7.57 4.34 4.54
N VAL A 115 -7.76 3.01 4.52
CA VAL A 115 -6.68 2.04 4.58
C VAL A 115 -6.74 1.11 3.37
N LEU A 116 -5.65 1.06 2.62
CA LEU A 116 -5.47 0.16 1.48
C LEU A 116 -4.15 -0.60 1.61
N ASP A 117 -4.25 -1.89 1.92
CA ASP A 117 -3.11 -2.78 2.02
C ASP A 117 -3.13 -3.81 0.89
N LEU A 118 -2.17 -3.67 -0.02
CA LEU A 118 -2.02 -4.49 -1.22
C LEU A 118 -0.62 -5.13 -1.26
N ARG A 119 0.00 -5.36 -0.10
CA ARG A 119 1.29 -6.06 -0.04
C ARG A 119 1.21 -7.40 -0.77
N GLY A 120 2.16 -7.65 -1.67
CA GLY A 120 2.18 -8.84 -2.54
C GLY A 120 1.27 -8.79 -3.79
N CYS A 121 0.42 -7.76 -3.97
CA CYS A 121 -0.42 -7.61 -5.16
C CYS A 121 0.35 -6.96 -6.33
N PHE A 122 1.32 -7.68 -6.88
CA PHE A 122 2.26 -7.16 -7.89
C PHE A 122 1.63 -6.81 -9.25
N ARG A 123 0.40 -7.26 -9.56
CA ARG A 123 -0.31 -6.94 -10.83
C ARG A 123 -1.05 -5.61 -10.76
N VAL A 124 -1.17 -5.00 -9.58
CA VAL A 124 -1.77 -3.67 -9.41
C VAL A 124 -0.71 -2.62 -9.77
N THR A 125 -1.05 -1.71 -10.66
CA THR A 125 -0.13 -0.68 -11.16
C THR A 125 -0.45 0.71 -10.60
N PRO A 126 0.52 1.63 -10.56
CA PRO A 126 0.26 2.98 -10.07
C PRO A 126 -0.86 3.71 -10.82
N LYS A 127 -0.96 3.51 -12.14
CA LYS A 127 -2.05 4.07 -12.96
C LYS A 127 -3.43 3.50 -12.59
N GLY A 128 -3.51 2.22 -12.21
CA GLY A 128 -4.75 1.64 -11.70
C GLY A 128 -5.18 2.24 -10.37
N LEU A 129 -4.21 2.44 -9.46
CA LEU A 129 -4.45 3.08 -8.16
C LEU A 129 -4.85 4.56 -8.28
N GLU A 130 -4.25 5.29 -9.22
CA GLU A 130 -4.59 6.69 -9.52
C GLU A 130 -6.06 6.86 -9.89
N GLN A 131 -6.66 5.88 -10.59
CA GLN A 131 -8.05 5.98 -11.03
C GLN A 131 -9.07 5.79 -9.90
N LEU A 132 -8.71 5.13 -8.79
CA LEU A 132 -9.64 4.75 -7.71
C LEU A 132 -10.42 5.96 -7.13
N PRO A 133 -11.71 5.83 -6.81
CA PRO A 133 -12.56 6.93 -6.35
C PRO A 133 -12.48 7.17 -4.83
N CYS A 134 -11.29 6.99 -4.23
CA CYS A 134 -11.03 7.22 -2.81
C CYS A 134 -10.09 8.44 -2.66
N PRO A 135 -10.59 9.66 -2.41
CA PRO A 135 -9.77 10.88 -2.44
C PRO A 135 -8.88 11.05 -1.20
N ASP A 136 -9.24 10.44 -0.07
CA ASP A 136 -8.64 10.77 1.23
C ASP A 136 -7.99 9.54 1.90
N LEU A 137 -7.22 8.79 1.13
CA LEU A 137 -6.53 7.61 1.64
C LEU A 137 -5.45 8.01 2.66
N GLU A 138 -5.49 7.43 3.85
CA GLU A 138 -4.56 7.74 4.94
C GLU A 138 -3.39 6.76 4.99
N GLN A 139 -3.61 5.49 4.63
CA GLN A 139 -2.61 4.43 4.71
C GLN A 139 -2.57 3.63 3.41
N LEU A 140 -1.39 3.55 2.82
CA LEU A 140 -1.14 2.81 1.59
C LEU A 140 0.05 1.87 1.76
N TYR A 141 -0.22 0.56 1.71
CA TYR A 141 0.83 -0.46 1.82
C TYR A 141 0.98 -1.24 0.52
N LEU A 142 2.13 -1.09 -0.15
CA LEU A 142 2.45 -1.70 -1.44
C LEU A 142 3.70 -2.59 -1.38
N GLY A 143 4.16 -2.97 -0.19
CA GLY A 143 5.36 -3.78 0.01
C GLY A 143 5.38 -5.09 -0.81
N LEU A 144 6.51 -5.37 -1.48
CA LEU A 144 6.75 -6.57 -2.30
C LEU A 144 7.89 -7.43 -1.72
N HIS A 145 7.77 -7.86 -0.46
CA HIS A 145 8.83 -8.57 0.26
C HIS A 145 9.14 -9.98 -0.27
N TYR A 146 8.16 -10.68 -0.85
CA TYR A 146 8.28 -12.09 -1.26
C TYR A 146 7.90 -12.35 -2.73
N SER A 147 7.67 -11.31 -3.52
CA SER A 147 7.30 -11.48 -4.93
C SER A 147 8.50 -11.99 -5.74
N ALA A 148 8.28 -13.04 -6.54
CA ALA A 148 9.29 -13.61 -7.42
C ALA A 148 9.99 -12.53 -8.25
N SER A 149 11.33 -12.61 -8.31
CA SER A 149 12.24 -11.68 -9.00
C SER A 149 12.04 -11.62 -10.52
N HIS A 150 11.23 -12.51 -11.09
CA HIS A 150 11.04 -12.67 -12.54
C HIS A 150 9.89 -11.83 -13.13
N LEU A 151 9.10 -11.15 -12.29
CA LEU A 151 7.97 -10.36 -12.75
C LEU A 151 8.41 -8.92 -13.07
N SER A 152 8.04 -8.43 -14.26
CA SER A 152 8.27 -7.04 -14.65
C SER A 152 7.54 -6.10 -13.69
N ARG A 153 8.28 -5.24 -13.00
CA ARG A 153 7.76 -4.27 -12.03
C ARG A 153 7.81 -2.87 -12.63
N PRO A 154 6.85 -1.99 -12.28
CA PRO A 154 6.87 -0.62 -12.75
C PRO A 154 8.15 0.08 -12.26
N LEU A 155 8.83 0.75 -13.18
CA LEU A 155 9.96 1.64 -12.87
C LEU A 155 9.48 3.08 -12.61
N GLU A 156 8.25 3.40 -12.99
CA GLU A 156 7.67 4.73 -12.91
C GLU A 156 6.22 4.72 -12.41
N GLY A 157 5.75 5.89 -11.96
CA GLY A 157 4.36 6.14 -11.61
C GLY A 157 4.10 6.31 -10.12
N SER A 158 5.12 6.19 -9.26
CA SER A 158 4.96 6.49 -7.84
C SER A 158 4.51 7.95 -7.54
N PRO A 159 4.81 8.97 -8.39
CA PRO A 159 4.23 10.30 -8.24
C PRO A 159 2.71 10.32 -8.34
N LEU A 160 2.10 9.47 -9.17
CA LEU A 160 0.63 9.43 -9.31
C LEU A 160 -0.05 9.10 -7.97
N LEU A 161 0.61 8.30 -7.13
CA LEU A 161 0.09 7.88 -5.82
C LEU A 161 0.26 8.97 -4.78
N THR A 162 1.48 9.48 -4.66
CA THR A 162 1.85 10.47 -3.63
C THR A 162 1.14 11.79 -3.88
N TRP A 163 1.08 12.28 -5.11
CA TRP A 163 0.39 13.54 -5.43
C TRP A 163 -1.12 13.46 -5.28
N LYS A 164 -1.73 12.31 -5.60
CA LYS A 164 -3.17 12.08 -5.43
C LYS A 164 -3.59 12.17 -3.97
N TRP A 165 -2.82 11.57 -3.06
CA TRP A 165 -3.16 11.46 -1.64
C TRP A 165 -2.32 12.34 -0.72
N ARG A 166 -1.52 13.27 -1.26
CA ARG A 166 -0.56 14.08 -0.47
C ARG A 166 -1.17 14.80 0.73
N HIS A 167 -2.45 15.16 0.67
CA HIS A 167 -3.15 15.89 1.73
C HIS A 167 -3.62 15.01 2.88
N SER A 168 -3.74 13.70 2.68
CA SER A 168 -4.32 12.75 3.65
C SER A 168 -3.36 11.63 4.04
N LEU A 169 -2.36 11.33 3.21
CA LEU A 169 -1.48 10.18 3.40
C LEU A 169 -0.58 10.34 4.63
N ARG A 170 -0.82 9.49 5.63
CA ARG A 170 -0.09 9.40 6.89
C ARG A 170 0.91 8.26 6.90
N GLU A 171 0.59 7.17 6.22
CA GLU A 171 1.44 6.00 6.14
C GLU A 171 1.61 5.53 4.69
N LEU A 172 2.87 5.35 4.30
CA LEU A 172 3.24 4.88 2.97
C LEU A 172 4.31 3.79 3.07
N ASP A 173 4.03 2.63 2.50
CA ASP A 173 5.01 1.55 2.36
C ASP A 173 5.23 1.22 0.88
N LEU A 174 6.43 1.52 0.40
CA LEU A 174 6.92 1.20 -0.94
C LEU A 174 8.03 0.14 -0.90
N ALA A 175 8.10 -0.67 0.17
CA ALA A 175 9.15 -1.67 0.33
C ALA A 175 9.26 -2.62 -0.88
N GLY A 176 10.48 -2.84 -1.36
CA GLY A 176 10.76 -3.75 -2.48
C GLY A 176 10.22 -3.31 -3.84
N GLN A 177 9.61 -2.12 -3.94
CA GLN A 177 9.21 -1.54 -5.23
C GLN A 177 10.43 -1.19 -6.08
N SER A 178 10.26 -1.22 -7.40
CA SER A 178 11.35 -1.10 -8.38
C SER A 178 11.47 0.27 -9.03
N PHE A 179 10.77 1.27 -8.49
CA PHE A 179 10.80 2.64 -8.99
C PHE A 179 12.23 3.18 -9.14
N SER A 180 12.45 3.95 -10.20
CA SER A 180 13.73 4.62 -10.44
C SER A 180 13.99 5.67 -9.36
N GLU A 181 15.25 6.07 -9.21
CA GLU A 181 15.63 7.14 -8.29
C GLU A 181 14.88 8.45 -8.59
N GLN A 182 14.83 8.83 -9.86
CA GLN A 182 14.11 10.01 -10.33
C GLN A 182 12.59 9.92 -10.10
N ASP A 183 12.00 8.73 -10.23
CA ASP A 183 10.57 8.54 -9.96
C ASP A 183 10.26 8.71 -8.47
N LEU A 184 11.09 8.11 -7.61
CA LEU A 184 10.98 8.26 -6.15
C LEU A 184 11.20 9.71 -5.70
N GLU A 185 12.15 10.42 -6.30
CA GLU A 185 12.38 11.84 -6.03
C GLU A 185 11.13 12.67 -6.33
N ARG A 186 10.54 12.51 -7.52
CA ARG A 186 9.29 13.18 -7.91
C ARG A 186 8.11 12.81 -7.01
N ALA A 187 8.08 11.58 -6.51
CA ALA A 187 7.04 11.13 -5.60
C ALA A 187 7.19 11.77 -4.21
N MET A 188 8.40 11.79 -3.67
CA MET A 188 8.67 12.41 -2.37
C MET A 188 8.49 13.93 -2.40
N ALA A 189 8.69 14.57 -3.57
CA ALA A 189 8.44 16.00 -3.76
C ALA A 189 6.99 16.42 -3.44
N ALA A 190 6.02 15.50 -3.51
CA ALA A 190 4.64 15.75 -3.11
C ALA A 190 4.49 16.20 -1.63
N PHE A 191 5.44 15.80 -0.78
CA PHE A 191 5.47 16.12 0.65
C PHE A 191 6.47 17.23 0.99
N THR A 192 7.20 17.79 0.03
CA THR A 192 8.16 18.87 0.28
C THR A 192 7.71 20.17 -0.38
N GLN A 193 7.01 20.08 -1.52
CA GLN A 193 6.52 21.22 -2.29
C GLN A 193 5.05 21.53 -1.94
N GLY A 194 4.82 22.44 -0.98
CA GLY A 194 3.45 22.82 -0.59
C GLY A 194 3.31 23.96 0.42
N GLY A 195 4.37 24.75 0.64
CA GLY A 195 4.55 25.66 1.78
C GLY A 195 3.53 26.79 1.95
N ASP A 196 2.74 27.16 0.94
CA ASP A 196 2.10 28.49 1.01
C ASP A 196 0.59 28.49 1.28
N GLN A 197 -0.16 27.37 1.14
CA GLN A 197 -1.63 27.42 1.34
C GLN A 197 -2.32 26.18 1.94
N ARG A 198 -1.65 25.05 2.22
CA ARG A 198 -2.31 23.79 2.66
C ARG A 198 -1.82 23.15 3.96
N GLY A 199 -0.95 23.83 4.71
CA GLY A 199 -0.40 23.29 5.95
C GLY A 199 0.69 22.24 5.73
N ALA A 200 1.38 21.87 6.80
CA ALA A 200 2.49 20.94 6.75
C ALA A 200 2.04 19.52 6.32
N PRO A 201 2.92 18.73 5.68
CA PRO A 201 2.64 17.33 5.35
C PRO A 201 2.20 16.52 6.57
N VAL A 202 1.18 15.67 6.40
CA VAL A 202 0.63 14.83 7.48
C VAL A 202 1.32 13.45 7.58
N LEU A 203 2.36 13.21 6.79
CA LEU A 203 3.08 11.94 6.73
C LEU A 203 3.78 11.63 8.06
N ARG A 204 3.52 10.44 8.61
CA ARG A 204 4.02 9.95 9.90
C ARG A 204 4.88 8.71 9.79
N SER A 205 4.62 7.87 8.79
CA SER A 205 5.26 6.58 8.60
C SER A 205 5.64 6.39 7.14
N LEU A 206 6.91 6.13 6.88
CA LEU A 206 7.40 5.84 5.53
C LEU A 206 8.35 4.64 5.53
N SER A 207 8.05 3.66 4.69
CA SER A 207 8.96 2.55 4.40
C SER A 207 9.40 2.60 2.95
N LEU A 208 10.72 2.75 2.75
CA LEU A 208 11.40 2.72 1.45
C LEU A 208 12.36 1.53 1.36
N THR A 209 12.17 0.52 2.20
CA THR A 209 13.05 -0.64 2.32
C THR A 209 13.37 -1.25 0.95
N GLY A 210 14.64 -1.43 0.61
CA GLY A 210 15.05 -2.08 -0.64
C GLY A 210 14.85 -1.26 -1.92
N THR A 211 14.57 0.05 -1.82
CA THR A 211 14.39 0.93 -2.99
C THR A 211 15.70 1.59 -3.46
N LYS A 212 15.61 2.41 -4.52
CA LYS A 212 16.71 3.24 -5.08
C LYS A 212 16.73 4.68 -4.57
N ILE A 213 16.08 4.97 -3.45
CA ILE A 213 15.96 6.37 -2.99
C ILE A 213 17.34 7.01 -2.79
N ALA A 214 17.50 8.23 -3.31
CA ALA A 214 18.70 9.04 -3.15
C ALA A 214 18.83 9.64 -1.75
N LEU A 215 20.07 9.85 -1.30
CA LEU A 215 20.38 10.49 -0.02
C LEU A 215 19.80 11.91 0.08
N SER A 216 19.92 12.70 -0.98
CA SER A 216 19.39 14.07 -1.04
C SER A 216 17.88 14.09 -0.85
N THR A 217 17.16 13.19 -1.53
CA THR A 217 15.70 13.07 -1.39
C THR A 217 15.28 12.71 0.04
N VAL A 218 15.97 11.76 0.69
CA VAL A 218 15.69 11.40 2.08
C VAL A 218 15.91 12.59 3.01
N SER A 219 17.02 13.31 2.83
CA SER A 219 17.37 14.46 3.67
C SER A 219 16.32 15.58 3.56
N THR A 220 15.94 15.95 2.33
CA THR A 220 14.89 16.96 2.07
C THR A 220 13.54 16.53 2.63
N LEU A 221 13.19 15.25 2.49
CA LEU A 221 11.94 14.72 3.01
C LEU A 221 11.86 14.83 4.53
N ILE A 222 12.90 14.38 5.26
CA ILE A 222 12.93 14.44 6.73
C ILE A 222 12.82 15.89 7.20
N ALA A 223 13.52 16.81 6.55
CA ALA A 223 13.46 18.24 6.87
C ALA A 223 12.05 18.84 6.65
N SER A 224 11.31 18.35 5.66
CA SER A 224 9.98 18.87 5.29
C SER A 224 8.82 18.22 6.04
N CYS A 225 9.03 17.04 6.66
CA CYS A 225 7.99 16.25 7.32
C CYS A 225 8.23 16.18 8.84
N PRO A 226 7.87 17.22 9.61
CA PRO A 226 8.16 17.27 11.06
C PRO A 226 7.37 16.24 11.87
N ALA A 227 6.26 15.72 11.33
CA ALA A 227 5.43 14.69 11.97
C ALA A 227 5.94 13.26 11.70
N LEU A 228 7.00 13.09 10.90
CA LEU A 228 7.55 11.79 10.56
C LEU A 228 8.17 11.13 11.79
N SER A 229 7.54 10.05 12.25
CA SER A 229 7.94 9.28 13.45
C SER A 229 8.43 7.88 13.12
N TYR A 230 8.27 7.41 11.89
CA TYR A 230 8.81 6.14 11.44
C TYR A 230 9.38 6.28 10.03
N LEU A 231 10.62 5.85 9.87
CA LEU A 231 11.31 5.83 8.58
C LEU A 231 12.10 4.53 8.43
N ASN A 232 11.84 3.75 7.38
CA ASN A 232 12.60 2.54 7.11
C ASN A 232 13.40 2.65 5.82
N LEU A 233 14.73 2.69 5.97
CA LEU A 233 15.72 2.79 4.90
C LEU A 233 16.56 1.51 4.74
N SER A 234 16.12 0.43 5.38
CA SER A 234 16.85 -0.84 5.34
C SER A 234 17.03 -1.31 3.90
N SER A 235 18.21 -1.87 3.59
CA SER A 235 18.52 -2.40 2.25
C SER A 235 18.42 -1.42 1.07
N CYS A 236 18.36 -0.10 1.31
CA CYS A 236 18.45 0.90 0.24
C CYS A 236 19.89 0.94 -0.31
N ARG A 237 20.07 0.58 -1.58
CA ARG A 237 21.41 0.40 -2.18
C ARG A 237 22.18 1.71 -2.36
N HIS A 238 21.50 2.83 -2.63
CA HIS A 238 22.13 4.13 -2.88
C HIS A 238 22.40 4.94 -1.60
N LEU A 239 22.09 4.39 -0.42
CA LEU A 239 22.38 5.05 0.85
C LEU A 239 23.72 4.58 1.46
N PRO A 240 24.37 5.39 2.31
CA PRO A 240 25.54 4.97 3.10
C PRO A 240 25.24 3.79 4.02
N ARG A 241 26.25 2.97 4.36
CA ARG A 241 26.05 1.76 5.19
C ARG A 241 25.43 2.06 6.56
N GLY A 242 25.85 3.14 7.22
CA GLY A 242 25.39 3.51 8.56
C GLY A 242 23.91 3.91 8.65
N THR A 243 23.28 4.27 7.51
CA THR A 243 21.92 4.81 7.51
C THR A 243 20.83 3.80 7.13
N LYS A 244 21.22 2.57 6.76
CA LYS A 244 20.32 1.50 6.27
C LYS A 244 19.65 0.73 7.41
N LYS A 245 18.74 1.38 8.11
CA LYS A 245 17.95 0.77 9.19
C LYS A 245 16.55 1.34 9.27
N ALA A 246 15.75 0.79 10.17
CA ALA A 246 14.51 1.41 10.60
C ALA A 246 14.80 2.40 11.75
N TYR A 247 14.24 3.60 11.63
CA TYR A 247 14.23 4.64 12.64
C TYR A 247 12.83 4.71 13.26
N ARG A 248 12.77 4.65 14.58
CA ARG A 248 11.53 4.57 15.36
C ARG A 248 11.50 5.73 16.36
N GLY A 249 10.58 6.65 16.12
CA GLY A 249 10.43 7.87 16.89
C GLY A 249 11.05 9.09 16.18
N PRO A 250 10.55 10.30 16.51
CA PRO A 250 11.00 11.54 15.87
C PRO A 250 12.48 11.83 16.12
N ASP A 251 13.02 11.44 17.28
CA ASP A 251 14.42 11.71 17.63
C ASP A 251 15.39 10.87 16.79
N GLU A 252 15.09 9.58 16.59
CA GLU A 252 15.88 8.72 15.69
C GLU A 252 15.83 9.21 14.25
N VAL A 253 14.66 9.67 13.79
CA VAL A 253 14.47 10.24 12.44
C VAL A 253 15.28 11.54 12.28
N ARG A 254 15.31 12.41 13.28
CA ARG A 254 16.15 13.63 13.27
C ARG A 254 17.63 13.31 13.32
N GLN A 255 18.03 12.32 14.12
CA GLN A 255 19.41 11.85 14.15
C GLN A 255 19.86 11.33 12.78
N CYS A 256 18.96 10.64 12.06
CA CYS A 256 19.21 10.24 10.67
C CYS A 256 19.55 11.44 9.78
N LEU A 257 18.80 12.54 9.87
CA LEU A 257 19.07 13.75 9.09
C LEU A 257 20.47 14.30 9.39
N HIS A 258 20.85 14.42 10.67
CA HIS A 258 22.19 14.87 11.04
C HIS A 258 23.29 13.99 10.46
N GLN A 259 23.13 12.66 10.53
CA GLN A 259 24.09 11.71 9.96
C GLN A 259 24.20 11.83 8.44
N LEU A 260 23.08 12.04 7.74
CA LEU A 260 23.08 12.19 6.28
C LEU A 260 23.78 13.49 5.85
N LEU A 261 23.57 14.58 6.58
CA LEU A 261 24.22 15.87 6.32
C LEU A 261 25.74 15.79 6.53
N THR A 262 26.20 15.18 7.62
CA THR A 262 27.65 15.01 7.85
C THR A 262 28.32 14.08 6.84
N SER A 263 27.60 13.03 6.39
CA SER A 263 28.11 12.10 5.38
C SER A 263 28.28 12.77 4.01
N SER A 264 27.44 13.75 3.68
CA SER A 264 27.52 14.49 2.42
C SER A 264 28.73 15.43 2.39
N GLU A 265 29.04 16.08 3.51
CA GLU A 265 30.19 16.98 3.63
C GLU A 265 31.54 16.24 3.53
N GLU A 266 31.60 14.98 3.98
CA GLU A 266 32.80 14.14 3.85
C GLU A 266 33.02 13.64 2.42
N GLN A 267 31.95 13.48 1.62
CA GLN A 267 32.05 13.11 0.20
C GLN A 267 32.43 14.28 -0.71
N ASP A 268 32.14 15.52 -0.33
CA ASP A 268 32.45 16.74 -1.09
C ASP A 268 33.83 17.35 -0.75
N ARG A 269 34.59 16.75 0.18
CA ARG A 269 35.98 17.19 0.43
C ARG A 269 36.89 16.73 -0.72
N PRO A 270 37.56 17.66 -1.44
CA PRO A 270 38.50 17.26 -2.48
C PRO A 270 39.66 16.47 -1.86
N GLU A 271 39.91 15.27 -2.39
CA GLU A 271 41.11 14.49 -2.08
C GLU A 271 42.34 15.27 -2.60
N GLY A 272 43.01 15.99 -1.69
CA GLY A 272 44.28 16.66 -1.99
C GLY A 272 44.32 18.13 -1.60
N ALA A 273 44.35 18.40 -0.29
CA ALA A 273 44.89 19.63 0.25
C ALA A 273 45.64 19.31 1.55
N THR A 274 46.85 18.77 1.38
CA THR A 274 47.94 18.81 2.36
C THR A 274 49.16 19.35 1.67
#